data_AF-A0A7X8IDL3-F1
#
_entry.id   AF-A0A7X8IDL3-F1
#
_cell.length_a   1.000
_cell.length_b   1.000
_cell.length_c   1.000
_cell.angle_alpha   90.00
_cell.angle_beta   90.00
_cell.angle_gamma   90.00
#
_symmetry.space_group_name_H-M   'P 1'
#
loop_
_entity.id
_entity.type
_entity.pdbx_description
1 polymer ?
#
loop_
_entity_poly.entity_id
_entity_poly.type
_entity_poly.pdbx_seq_one_letter_code
_entity_poly.pdbx_strand_id
1 'polypeptide(L)'
;ALSATLIELNPEDEITSMWSVVEPELASFVSFGDAAALQTTASFAQAGVYTLRLTVNDGIAGLTGDIYDEIVITVNEPVCDDLLIYDEAFGRYVNPYLSADISGPEGRADCYVNFYDLAMMAANWLLCNDPEGQGCQMLLD
;
A
#
# COMPACT_ATOMS: atom_id res chain seq x y z
N ALA A 1 4.62 13.08 1.72
CA ALA A 1 5.91 13.79 1.74
C ALA A 1 6.26 14.06 3.20
N LEU A 2 7.55 14.00 3.54
CA LEU A 2 8.06 14.29 4.88
C LEU A 2 8.44 15.76 4.96
N SER A 3 8.15 16.40 6.09
CA SER A 3 8.48 17.80 6.33
C SER A 3 8.78 18.01 7.81
N ALA A 4 9.93 18.60 8.09
CA ALA A 4 10.34 18.98 9.43
C ALA A 4 10.65 20.48 9.51
N THR A 5 10.59 21.04 10.71
CA THR A 5 11.02 22.41 11.02
C THR A 5 12.06 22.35 12.11
N LEU A 6 13.18 23.03 11.91
CA LEU A 6 14.24 23.16 12.92
C LEU A 6 14.17 24.50 13.61
N ILE A 7 14.48 24.50 14.89
CA ILE A 7 14.64 25.71 15.69
C ILE A 7 16.07 25.70 16.20
N GLU A 8 16.88 26.62 15.67
CA GLU A 8 18.24 26.88 16.14
C GLU A 8 18.33 28.30 16.67
N LEU A 9 18.96 28.47 17.83
CA LEU A 9 19.11 29.76 18.50
C LEU A 9 20.43 30.45 18.15
N ASN A 10 21.41 29.71 17.64
CA ASN A 10 22.69 30.21 17.19
C ASN A 10 22.82 30.17 15.64
N PRO A 11 22.70 31.31 14.94
CA PRO A 11 22.70 31.34 13.48
C PRO A 11 24.07 31.06 12.83
N GLU A 12 25.15 30.98 13.61
CA GLU A 12 26.49 30.65 13.10
C GLU A 12 26.77 29.15 13.05
N ASP A 13 25.90 28.32 13.64
CA ASP A 13 26.08 26.88 13.70
C ASP A 13 25.69 26.21 12.38
N GLU A 14 26.52 25.26 11.95
CA GLU A 14 26.24 24.43 10.79
C GLU A 14 25.36 23.25 11.21
N ILE A 15 24.10 23.27 10.78
CA ILE A 15 23.16 22.21 11.10
C ILE A 15 23.18 21.15 10.01
N THR A 16 23.34 19.90 10.42
CA THR A 16 23.15 18.73 9.56
C THR A 16 21.92 17.95 10.02
N SER A 17 21.25 17.28 9.08
CA SER A 17 20.09 16.45 9.38
C SER A 17 20.13 15.15 8.60
N MET A 18 19.55 14.09 9.16
CA MET A 18 19.52 12.78 8.52
C MET A 18 18.25 12.01 8.89
N TRP A 19 17.48 11.66 7.86
CA TRP A 19 16.39 10.69 7.97
C TRP A 19 16.92 9.26 7.98
N SER A 20 16.35 8.43 8.85
CA SER A 20 16.65 7.00 8.97
C SER A 20 15.42 6.20 9.37
N VAL A 21 15.49 4.87 9.20
CA VAL A 21 14.50 3.94 9.75
C VAL A 21 15.05 3.43 11.08
N VAL A 22 14.24 3.46 12.13
CA VAL A 22 14.66 3.03 13.47
C VAL A 22 14.86 1.53 13.53
N GLU A 23 13.97 0.75 12.91
CA GLU A 23 14.06 -0.70 12.81
C GLU A 23 15.01 -1.12 11.67
N PRO A 24 16.22 -1.65 11.96
CA PRO A 24 17.22 -1.91 10.93
C PRO A 24 16.77 -2.96 9.90
N GLU A 25 15.95 -3.92 10.30
CA GLU A 25 15.38 -4.95 9.46
C GLU A 25 14.35 -4.41 8.44
N LEU A 26 13.76 -3.24 8.72
CA LEU A 26 12.79 -2.60 7.84
C LEU A 26 13.44 -1.57 6.90
N ALA A 27 14.69 -1.18 7.17
CA ALA A 27 15.40 -0.14 6.43
C ALA A 27 15.52 -0.44 4.93
N SER A 28 15.62 -1.71 4.53
CA SER A 28 15.69 -2.10 3.11
C SER A 28 14.40 -1.84 2.33
N PHE A 29 13.27 -1.62 3.00
CA PHE A 29 11.99 -1.35 2.36
C PHE A 29 11.68 0.14 2.21
N VAL A 30 12.49 1.02 2.80
CA VAL A 30 12.27 2.48 2.76
C VAL A 30 13.35 3.13 1.91
N SER A 31 12.94 3.94 0.93
CA SER A 31 13.85 4.79 0.16
C SER A 31 13.50 6.25 0.35
N PHE A 32 14.49 7.05 0.74
CA PHE A 32 14.36 8.50 0.84
C PHE A 32 14.79 9.16 -0.48
N GLY A 33 14.14 10.26 -0.87
CA GLY A 33 14.56 11.07 -2.02
C GLY A 33 15.91 11.74 -1.78
N ASP A 34 15.95 12.65 -0.80
CA ASP A 34 17.15 13.16 -0.16
C ASP A 34 17.00 12.99 1.35
N ALA A 35 17.76 12.07 1.95
CA ALA A 35 17.65 11.81 3.39
C ALA A 35 18.24 12.96 4.24
N ALA A 36 19.05 13.84 3.68
CA ALA A 36 19.66 14.96 4.40
C ALA A 36 18.80 16.24 4.39
N ALA A 37 17.73 16.26 3.59
CA ALA A 37 16.82 17.38 3.48
C ALA A 37 15.68 17.32 4.51
N LEU A 38 15.34 18.46 5.11
CA LEU A 38 14.18 18.60 6.02
C LEU A 38 12.84 18.33 5.33
N GLN A 39 12.77 18.61 4.03
CA GLN A 39 11.64 18.28 3.18
C GLN A 39 12.08 17.26 2.15
N THR A 40 11.47 16.08 2.20
CA THR A 40 11.85 14.96 1.34
C THR A 40 10.67 14.04 1.09
N THR A 41 10.90 12.99 0.32
CA THR A 41 9.94 11.89 0.12
C THR A 41 10.50 10.61 0.73
N ALA A 42 9.60 9.75 1.19
CA ALA A 42 9.89 8.38 1.54
C ALA A 42 8.97 7.48 0.73
N SER A 43 9.51 6.43 0.11
CA SER A 43 8.75 5.38 -0.56
C SER A 43 8.96 4.05 0.16
N PHE A 44 7.93 3.20 0.12
CA PHE A 44 7.87 1.94 0.85
C PHE A 44 7.62 0.80 -0.12
N ALA A 45 8.48 -0.22 -0.09
CA ALA A 45 8.38 -1.39 -0.97
C ALA A 45 7.50 -2.52 -0.38
N GLN A 46 7.24 -2.48 0.92
CA GLN A 46 6.41 -3.45 1.61
C GLN A 46 5.43 -2.75 2.56
N ALA A 47 4.26 -3.33 2.74
CA ALA A 47 3.37 -2.95 3.81
C ALA A 47 3.97 -3.28 5.18
N GLY A 48 3.56 -2.53 6.19
CA GLY A 48 4.11 -2.64 7.54
C GLY A 48 4.00 -1.34 8.32
N VAL A 49 4.51 -1.38 9.54
CA VAL A 49 4.64 -0.20 10.41
C VAL A 49 6.11 0.17 10.47
N TYR A 50 6.41 1.42 10.16
CA TYR A 50 7.77 1.96 10.09
C TYR A 50 7.91 3.13 11.06
N THR A 51 8.95 3.14 11.86
CA THR A 51 9.34 4.35 12.60
C THR A 51 10.44 5.05 11.85
N LEU A 52 10.15 6.24 11.32
CA LEU A 52 11.16 7.09 10.69
C LEU A 52 11.67 8.10 11.71
N ARG A 53 12.99 8.28 11.77
CA ARG A 53 13.67 9.22 12.65
C ARG A 53 14.38 10.29 11.84
N LEU A 54 14.17 11.56 12.18
CA LEU A 54 15.03 12.66 11.74
C LEU A 54 16.00 12.99 12.87
N THR A 55 17.27 12.70 12.68
CA THR A 55 18.35 13.13 13.59
C THR A 55 18.95 14.44 13.09
N VAL A 56 19.25 15.36 14.00
CA VAL A 56 19.88 16.65 13.70
C VAL A 56 21.11 16.86 14.56
N ASN A 57 22.09 17.57 14.03
CA ASN A 57 23.35 17.88 14.70
C ASN A 57 23.75 19.33 14.38
N ASP A 58 24.06 20.12 15.40
CA ASP A 58 24.43 21.55 15.35
C ASP A 58 25.93 21.79 15.15
N GLY A 59 26.72 20.74 14.92
CA GLY A 59 28.17 20.81 14.78
C GLY A 59 28.93 20.96 16.10
N ILE A 60 28.24 21.09 17.24
CA ILE A 60 28.85 21.25 18.56
C ILE A 60 28.91 19.89 19.26
N ALA A 61 30.11 19.31 19.29
CA ALA A 61 30.38 18.12 20.08
C ALA A 61 30.21 18.42 21.58
N GLY A 62 29.11 17.97 22.20
CA GLY A 62 28.92 18.17 23.64
C GLY A 62 27.52 18.00 24.18
N LEU A 63 26.48 18.04 23.34
CA LEU A 63 25.16 17.59 23.74
C LEU A 63 25.18 16.06 23.80
N THR A 64 25.09 15.51 25.01
CA THR A 64 25.04 14.07 25.22
C THR A 64 23.70 13.53 24.74
N GLY A 65 23.61 13.15 23.47
CA GLY A 65 22.46 12.53 22.83
C GLY A 65 22.19 13.11 21.45
N ASP A 66 21.85 12.24 20.49
CA ASP A 66 21.32 12.67 19.20
C ASP A 66 20.02 13.48 19.45
N ILE A 67 19.91 14.70 18.90
CA ILE A 67 18.63 15.40 18.86
C ILE A 67 17.84 14.78 17.73
N TYR A 68 16.67 14.22 18.03
CA TYR A 68 15.84 13.60 17.00
C TYR A 68 14.35 13.76 17.27
N ASP A 69 13.57 13.58 16.21
CA ASP A 69 12.13 13.37 16.28
C ASP A 69 11.74 12.14 15.45
N GLU A 70 10.64 11.49 15.81
CA GLU A 70 10.18 10.23 15.23
C GLU A 70 8.73 10.32 14.76
N ILE A 71 8.44 9.66 13.65
CA ILE A 71 7.09 9.48 13.14
C ILE A 71 6.82 8.01 12.86
N VAL A 72 5.62 7.56 13.19
CA VAL A 72 5.16 6.21 12.87
C VAL A 72 4.30 6.27 11.62
N ILE A 73 4.68 5.49 10.61
CA ILE A 73 3.97 5.37 9.34
C ILE A 73 3.43 3.95 9.23
N THR A 74 2.12 3.83 9.00
CA THR A 74 1.47 2.56 8.66
C THR A 74 1.26 2.52 7.15
N VAL A 75 1.89 1.55 6.50
CA VAL A 75 1.70 1.22 5.08
C VAL A 75 0.80 0.00 5.04
N ASN A 76 -0.42 0.17 4.54
CA ASN A 76 -1.39 -0.91 4.46
C ASN A 76 -1.11 -1.80 3.23
N GLU A 77 -1.32 -3.11 3.37
CA GLU A 77 -1.47 -3.97 2.20
C GLU A 77 -2.80 -3.62 1.52
N PRO A 78 -2.81 -3.42 0.19
CA PRO A 78 -4.07 -3.22 -0.51
C PRO A 78 -4.92 -4.48 -0.41
N VAL A 79 -6.19 -4.32 -0.03
CA VAL A 79 -7.20 -5.39 -0.04
C VAL A 79 -8.08 -5.28 -1.29
N CYS A 80 -8.86 -6.31 -1.60
CA CYS A 80 -9.80 -6.25 -2.73
C CYS A 80 -10.72 -5.03 -2.71
N ASP A 81 -11.20 -4.68 -1.52
CA ASP A 81 -12.12 -3.56 -1.35
C ASP A 81 -11.48 -2.23 -1.77
N ASP A 82 -10.15 -2.11 -1.72
CA ASP A 82 -9.41 -0.93 -2.18
C ASP A 82 -9.42 -0.78 -3.70
N LEU A 83 -9.73 -1.86 -4.44
CA LEU A 83 -9.75 -1.90 -5.91
C LEU A 83 -11.17 -1.79 -6.48
N LEU A 84 -12.17 -1.56 -5.63
CA LEU A 84 -13.54 -1.44 -6.05
C LEU A 84 -13.83 -0.05 -6.64
N ILE A 85 -14.34 -0.03 -7.87
CA ILE A 85 -14.84 1.17 -8.54
C ILE A 85 -16.35 1.03 -8.68
N TYR A 86 -17.08 2.10 -8.37
CA TYR A 86 -18.53 2.11 -8.60
C TYR A 86 -18.80 2.14 -10.11
N ASP A 87 -19.46 1.11 -10.61
CA ASP A 87 -19.86 1.00 -12.01
C ASP A 87 -21.35 1.34 -12.14
N GLU A 88 -21.64 2.41 -12.88
CA GLU A 88 -23.01 2.88 -13.10
C GLU A 88 -23.84 1.93 -13.97
N ALA A 89 -23.21 1.14 -14.84
CA ALA A 89 -23.89 0.17 -15.67
C ALA A 89 -24.37 -1.04 -14.85
N PHE A 90 -23.62 -1.41 -13.81
CA PHE A 90 -23.99 -2.50 -12.89
C PHE A 90 -24.67 -2.02 -11.60
N GLY A 91 -24.70 -0.72 -11.33
CA GLY A 91 -25.29 -0.14 -10.11
C GLY A 91 -24.61 -0.60 -8.82
N ARG A 92 -23.34 -1.04 -8.90
CA ARG A 92 -22.59 -1.59 -7.77
C ARG A 92 -21.10 -1.33 -7.89
N TYR A 93 -20.40 -1.44 -6.76
CA TYR A 93 -18.95 -1.52 -6.73
C TYR A 93 -18.49 -2.85 -7.36
N VAL A 94 -17.62 -2.76 -8.36
CA VAL A 94 -17.00 -3.91 -9.02
C VAL A 94 -15.49 -3.73 -9.00
N ASN A 95 -14.75 -4.83 -9.02
CA ASN A 95 -13.32 -4.79 -9.25
C ASN A 95 -13.07 -4.96 -10.77
N PRO A 96 -12.81 -3.88 -11.53
CA PRO A 96 -12.61 -3.99 -12.98
C PRO A 96 -11.35 -4.80 -13.34
N TYR A 97 -10.39 -4.90 -12.41
CA TYR A 97 -9.14 -5.63 -12.58
C TYR A 97 -9.24 -7.12 -12.19
N LEU A 98 -10.26 -7.50 -11.43
CA LEU A 98 -10.55 -8.89 -11.03
C LEU A 98 -11.94 -9.34 -11.50
N SER A 99 -12.33 -8.95 -12.71
CA SER A 99 -13.61 -9.34 -13.32
C SER A 99 -13.77 -10.86 -13.52
N ALA A 100 -12.68 -11.62 -13.45
CA ALA A 100 -12.65 -13.08 -13.51
C ALA A 100 -12.67 -13.77 -12.13
N ASP A 101 -12.59 -13.03 -11.03
CA ASP A 101 -12.77 -13.54 -9.67
C ASP A 101 -14.27 -13.62 -9.37
N ILE A 102 -14.82 -14.81 -9.62
CA ILE A 102 -16.25 -15.11 -9.52
C ILE A 102 -16.53 -16.09 -8.38
N SER A 103 -15.52 -16.74 -7.81
CA SER A 103 -15.68 -17.73 -6.76
C SER A 103 -14.41 -17.99 -5.95
N GLY A 104 -14.58 -18.72 -4.86
CA GLY A 104 -13.51 -19.05 -3.92
C GLY A 104 -13.91 -20.26 -3.06
N PRO A 105 -13.10 -20.62 -2.05
CA PRO A 105 -13.38 -21.75 -1.15
C PRO A 105 -14.76 -21.69 -0.48
N GLU A 106 -15.30 -20.48 -0.27
CA GLU A 106 -16.60 -20.24 0.35
C GLU A 106 -17.74 -20.04 -0.67
N GLY A 107 -17.47 -20.25 -1.97
CA GLY A 107 -18.44 -20.05 -3.05
C GLY A 107 -18.71 -18.58 -3.37
N ARG A 108 -17.84 -17.67 -2.93
CA ARG A 108 -17.86 -16.23 -3.21
C ARG A 108 -16.47 -15.80 -3.68
N ALA A 109 -16.40 -14.73 -4.47
CA ALA A 109 -15.14 -14.13 -4.92
C ALA A 109 -14.19 -13.87 -3.73
N ASP A 110 -12.91 -14.19 -3.90
CA ASP A 110 -11.92 -14.28 -2.82
C ASP A 110 -10.62 -13.49 -3.05
N CYS A 111 -10.60 -12.62 -4.06
CA CYS A 111 -9.47 -11.80 -4.51
C CYS A 111 -8.42 -12.51 -5.36
N TYR A 112 -8.61 -13.78 -5.67
CA TYR A 112 -7.63 -14.54 -6.42
C TYR A 112 -8.27 -15.21 -7.61
N VAL A 113 -7.90 -14.80 -8.83
CA VAL A 113 -8.26 -15.58 -10.02
C VAL A 113 -7.50 -16.91 -10.00
N ASN A 114 -8.21 -17.99 -9.66
CA ASN A 114 -7.64 -19.30 -9.41
C ASN A 114 -8.56 -20.45 -9.88
N PHE A 115 -8.31 -21.66 -9.39
CA PHE A 115 -9.07 -22.85 -9.82
C PHE A 115 -10.52 -22.87 -9.34
N TYR A 116 -10.87 -22.15 -8.27
CA TYR A 116 -12.27 -22.00 -7.84
C TYR A 116 -13.08 -21.22 -8.89
N ASP A 117 -12.51 -20.14 -9.43
CA ASP A 117 -13.13 -19.40 -10.54
C ASP A 117 -13.26 -20.25 -11.79
N LEU A 118 -12.18 -20.92 -12.19
CA LEU A 118 -12.18 -21.77 -13.36
C LEU A 118 -13.20 -22.90 -13.24
N ALA A 119 -13.33 -23.50 -12.06
CA ALA A 119 -14.32 -24.53 -11.79
C ALA A 119 -15.74 -24.01 -11.97
N MET A 120 -16.04 -22.79 -11.49
CA MET A 120 -17.34 -22.14 -11.68
C MET A 120 -17.61 -21.79 -13.14
N MET A 121 -16.61 -21.25 -13.86
CA MET A 121 -16.74 -20.99 -15.30
C MET A 121 -17.02 -22.28 -16.07
N ALA A 122 -16.27 -23.36 -15.79
CA ALA A 122 -16.45 -24.65 -16.42
C ALA A 122 -17.79 -25.30 -16.08
N ALA A 123 -18.27 -25.17 -14.84
CA ALA A 123 -19.59 -25.65 -14.43
C ALA A 123 -20.71 -24.93 -15.20
N ASN A 124 -20.59 -23.62 -15.38
CA ASN A 124 -21.54 -22.85 -16.18
C ASN A 124 -21.54 -23.26 -17.66
N TRP A 125 -20.39 -23.66 -18.22
CA TRP A 125 -20.32 -24.22 -19.58
C TRP A 125 -21.05 -25.55 -19.74
N LEU A 126 -21.18 -26.34 -18.67
CA LEU A 126 -21.98 -27.58 -18.70
C LEU A 126 -23.49 -27.31 -18.69
N LEU A 127 -23.91 -26.17 -18.15
CA LEU A 127 -25.30 -25.72 -18.17
C LEU A 127 -25.66 -25.04 -19.50
N CYS A 128 -24.68 -24.41 -20.15
CA CYS A 128 -24.81 -23.70 -21.41
C CYS A 128 -23.77 -24.12 -22.43
N ASN A 129 -23.89 -25.36 -22.88
CA ASN A 129 -23.09 -25.89 -23.97
C ASN A 129 -23.70 -25.64 -25.36
N ASP A 130 -24.95 -25.14 -25.40
CA ASP A 130 -25.65 -24.69 -26.60
C ASP A 130 -26.13 -23.24 -26.40
N PRO A 131 -25.51 -22.25 -27.06
CA PRO A 131 -25.91 -20.84 -26.92
C PRO A 131 -27.33 -20.55 -27.44
N GLU A 132 -27.95 -21.46 -28.18
CA GLU A 132 -29.34 -21.36 -28.67
C GLU A 132 -30.34 -22.16 -27.80
N GLY A 133 -29.85 -22.87 -26.76
CA GLY A 133 -30.65 -23.72 -25.88
C GLY A 133 -31.42 -22.98 -24.78
N GLN A 134 -32.57 -23.54 -24.36
CA GLN A 134 -33.34 -23.04 -23.21
C GLN A 134 -32.52 -23.23 -21.91
N GLY A 135 -32.14 -22.13 -21.26
CA GLY A 135 -31.39 -22.14 -20.00
C GLY A 135 -30.21 -21.15 -19.95
N CYS A 136 -29.82 -20.56 -21.09
CA CYS A 136 -28.67 -19.66 -21.20
C CYS A 136 -28.94 -18.19 -20.96
N GLN A 137 -29.74 -17.90 -19.93
CA GLN A 137 -29.68 -16.58 -19.30
C GLN A 137 -28.51 -16.64 -18.33
N MET A 138 -27.36 -16.11 -18.73
CA MET A 138 -26.26 -15.90 -17.79
C MET A 138 -26.82 -15.13 -16.59
N LEU A 139 -26.78 -15.73 -15.41
CA LEU A 139 -27.08 -15.07 -14.14
C LEU A 139 -25.91 -14.12 -13.84
N LEU A 140 -25.82 -13.05 -14.62
CA LEU A 140 -25.01 -11.88 -14.33
C LEU A 140 -25.98 -10.71 -14.12
N ASP A 141 -26.79 -10.85 -13.08
CA ASP A 141 -27.46 -9.72 -12.42
C ASP A 141 -26.65 -9.40 -11.14
#